data_AF-A0A6V7XQS9-F1
#
_entry.id   AF-A0A6V7XQS9-F1
#
_cell.length_a   1.000
_cell.length_b   1.000
_cell.length_c   1.000
_cell.angle_alpha   90.00
_cell.angle_beta   90.00
_cell.angle_gamma   90.00
#
_symmetry.space_group_name_H-M   'P 1'
#
loop_
_entity.id
_entity.type
_entity.pdbx_description
1 polymer ?
#
loop_
_entity_poly.entity_id
_entity_poly.type
_entity_poly.pdbx_seq_one_letter_code
_entity_poly.pdbx_strand_id
1 'polypeptide(L)'
;MLLTMLFNDNLTWSPTHELIFIFSYFAYFRNVIAHILVIERINATLSFRKYERSRGPCFTFGWLFFVNLLTFGTVYGTSTTSSTTFINLCFWAIMFVLAIIELIAIRSLRKYNDKIYTRRSFINATLSERYQLAENIRTTKQLIPILAIHFFNIALGTFVNWTIYYQAFGPITTGMFAYQLFNQIYMLIIAFTSFLIELTMIL
;
A
#
# COMPACT_ATOMS: atom_id res chain seq x y z
N MET A 1 12.62 19.76 20.50
CA MET A 1 13.97 19.14 20.42
C MET A 1 14.17 18.36 19.13
N LEU A 2 13.29 17.41 18.76
CA LEU A 2 13.38 16.71 17.46
C LEU A 2 13.17 17.65 16.25
N LEU A 3 12.18 18.54 16.36
CA LEU A 3 11.88 19.56 15.34
C LEU A 3 13.02 20.57 15.18
N THR A 4 13.67 20.94 16.28
CA THR A 4 14.82 21.86 16.24
C THR A 4 16.09 21.19 15.71
N MET A 5 16.29 19.88 15.93
CA MET A 5 17.35 19.10 15.26
C MET A 5 17.13 18.99 13.74
N LEU A 6 15.87 18.85 13.28
CA LEU A 6 15.53 18.85 11.85
C LEU A 6 15.88 20.16 11.13
N PHE A 7 15.98 21.29 11.85
CA PHE A 7 16.22 22.61 11.27
C PHE A 7 17.59 23.22 11.59
N ASN A 8 18.36 22.68 12.56
CA ASN A 8 19.65 23.26 12.97
C ASN A 8 20.86 22.69 12.26
N ASP A 9 20.77 21.51 11.64
CA ASP A 9 21.83 21.07 10.77
C ASP A 9 21.74 21.89 9.49
N ASN A 10 22.84 22.53 9.09
CA ASN A 10 23.04 23.19 7.80
C ASN A 10 22.94 22.20 6.60
N LEU A 11 21.98 21.27 6.62
CA LEU A 11 21.45 20.68 5.40
C LEU A 11 20.68 21.79 4.70
N THR A 12 21.39 22.54 3.87
CA THR A 12 20.76 23.13 2.68
C THR A 12 20.27 21.95 1.84
N TRP A 13 19.12 21.38 2.20
CA TRP A 13 18.40 20.45 1.35
C TRP A 13 18.21 21.19 0.04
N SER A 14 18.92 20.78 -1.01
CA SER A 14 18.61 21.33 -2.33
C SER A 14 17.14 21.01 -2.61
N PRO A 15 16.41 21.86 -3.35
CA PRO A 15 14.98 21.66 -3.64
C PRO A 15 14.64 20.26 -4.17
N THR A 16 15.62 19.60 -4.79
CA THR A 16 15.52 18.21 -5.27
C THR A 16 15.32 17.19 -4.15
N HIS A 17 15.97 17.35 -2.99
CA HIS A 17 15.83 16.40 -1.89
C HIS A 17 14.47 16.51 -1.18
N GLU A 18 13.93 17.72 -1.04
CA GLU A 18 12.58 17.94 -0.51
C GLU A 18 11.52 17.30 -1.40
N LEU A 19 11.64 17.48 -2.72
CA LEU A 19 10.73 16.83 -3.69
C LEU A 19 10.80 15.31 -3.63
N ILE A 20 12.00 14.72 -3.52
CA ILE A 20 12.18 13.28 -3.38
C ILE A 20 11.56 12.77 -2.07
N PHE A 21 11.73 13.51 -0.98
CA PHE A 21 11.12 13.17 0.31
C PHE A 21 9.60 13.17 0.23
N ILE A 22 9.01 14.26 -0.27
CA ILE A 22 7.55 14.41 -0.41
C ILE A 22 6.98 13.33 -1.32
N PHE A 23 7.61 13.09 -2.47
CA PHE A 23 7.19 12.04 -3.40
C PHE A 23 7.24 10.66 -2.74
N SER A 24 8.34 10.35 -2.06
CA SER A 24 8.53 9.07 -1.35
C SER A 24 7.48 8.90 -0.26
N TYR A 25 7.20 9.95 0.51
CA TYR A 25 6.16 9.97 1.53
C TYR A 25 4.81 9.58 0.98
N PHE A 26 4.34 10.23 -0.09
CA PHE A 26 3.04 9.92 -0.69
C PHE A 26 3.01 8.50 -1.31
N ALA A 27 4.11 8.05 -1.91
CA ALA A 27 4.21 6.70 -2.46
C ALA A 27 4.05 5.63 -1.37
N TYR A 28 4.77 5.77 -0.24
CA TYR A 28 4.66 4.86 0.89
C TYR A 28 3.30 4.96 1.58
N PHE A 29 2.77 6.17 1.79
CA PHE A 29 1.46 6.40 2.39
C PHE A 29 0.36 5.68 1.62
N ARG A 30 0.35 5.82 0.29
CA ARG A 30 -0.59 5.12 -0.59
C ARG A 30 -0.47 3.61 -0.47
N ASN A 31 0.76 3.08 -0.42
CA ASN A 31 0.96 1.64 -0.32
C ASN A 31 0.38 1.07 0.98
N VAL A 32 0.52 1.78 2.11
CA VAL A 32 -0.03 1.34 3.40
C VAL A 32 -1.56 1.52 3.46
N ILE A 33 -2.12 2.55 2.82
CA ILE A 33 -3.58 2.74 2.77
C ILE A 33 -4.28 1.55 2.11
N ALA A 34 -3.72 1.01 1.03
CA ALA A 34 -4.31 -0.13 0.34
C ALA A 34 -4.50 -1.31 1.30
N HIS A 35 -3.50 -1.60 2.14
CA HIS A 35 -3.56 -2.64 3.15
C HIS A 35 -4.70 -2.43 4.17
N ILE A 36 -4.89 -1.18 4.62
CA ILE A 36 -5.96 -0.82 5.55
C ILE A 36 -7.33 -0.96 4.92
N LEU A 37 -7.49 -0.62 3.65
CA LEU A 37 -8.75 -0.84 2.94
C LEU A 37 -9.11 -2.33 2.91
N VAL A 38 -8.12 -3.21 2.71
CA VAL A 38 -8.36 -4.67 2.78
C VAL A 38 -8.79 -5.09 4.18
N ILE A 39 -8.11 -4.62 5.22
CA ILE A 39 -8.46 -4.91 6.62
C ILE A 39 -9.88 -4.42 6.95
N GLU A 40 -10.23 -3.21 6.51
CA GLU A 40 -11.57 -2.65 6.66
C GLU A 40 -12.62 -3.57 6.01
N ARG A 41 -12.37 -4.05 4.79
CA ARG A 41 -13.30 -4.93 4.07
C ARG A 41 -13.43 -6.30 4.70
N ILE A 42 -12.34 -6.85 5.23
CA ILE A 42 -12.37 -8.10 6.01
C ILE A 42 -13.26 -7.89 7.24
N ASN A 43 -13.06 -6.81 7.99
CA ASN A 43 -13.86 -6.52 9.18
C ASN A 43 -15.34 -6.27 8.82
N ALA A 44 -15.61 -5.50 7.75
CA ALA A 44 -16.97 -5.25 7.27
C ALA A 44 -17.71 -6.54 6.88
N THR A 45 -16.98 -7.50 6.32
CA THR A 45 -17.55 -8.80 5.93
C THR A 45 -17.77 -9.73 7.12
N LEU A 46 -16.78 -9.86 8.01
CA LEU A 46 -16.87 -10.74 9.17
C LEU A 46 -17.87 -10.21 10.22
N SER A 47 -17.95 -8.89 10.35
CA SER A 47 -18.77 -8.20 11.34
C SER A 47 -20.04 -7.59 10.73
N PHE A 48 -20.52 -8.03 9.56
CA PHE A 48 -21.56 -7.34 8.79
C PHE A 48 -22.79 -6.92 9.61
N ARG A 49 -23.25 -7.77 10.55
CA ARG A 49 -24.39 -7.48 11.46
C ARG A 49 -24.17 -6.32 12.44
N LYS A 50 -22.93 -6.11 12.87
CA LYS A 50 -22.55 -5.11 13.88
C LYS A 50 -21.76 -3.94 13.28
N TYR A 51 -21.38 -4.06 12.01
CA TYR A 51 -20.41 -3.19 11.37
C TYR A 51 -20.86 -1.72 11.40
N GLU A 52 -22.09 -1.43 10.95
CA GLU A 52 -22.61 -0.05 10.95
C GLU A 52 -22.64 0.58 12.35
N ARG A 53 -22.95 -0.21 13.38
CA ARG A 53 -23.00 0.29 14.76
C ARG A 53 -21.62 0.50 15.37
N SER A 54 -20.63 -0.26 14.91
CA SER A 54 -19.26 -0.25 15.43
C SER A 54 -18.30 0.62 14.61
N ARG A 55 -18.69 1.07 13.41
CA ARG A 55 -17.85 1.87 12.51
C ARG A 55 -17.83 3.33 12.97
N GLY A 56 -17.08 3.57 14.05
CA GLY A 56 -16.80 4.91 14.53
C GLY A 56 -15.63 5.58 13.79
N PRO A 57 -15.57 6.93 13.79
CA PRO A 57 -14.47 7.69 13.19
C PRO A 57 -13.10 7.37 13.83
N CYS A 58 -13.10 6.86 15.06
CA CYS A 58 -11.87 6.44 15.77
C CYS A 58 -11.09 5.37 15.01
N PHE A 59 -11.76 4.46 14.28
CA PHE A 59 -11.08 3.46 13.47
C PHE A 59 -10.26 4.14 12.37
N THR A 60 -10.89 5.04 11.61
CA THR A 60 -10.24 5.76 10.50
C THR A 60 -9.11 6.65 11.00
N PHE A 61 -9.33 7.44 12.06
CA PHE A 61 -8.29 8.33 12.60
C PHE A 61 -7.12 7.54 13.22
N GLY A 62 -7.41 6.45 13.93
CA GLY A 62 -6.38 5.59 14.51
C GLY A 62 -5.48 4.96 13.45
N TRP A 63 -6.08 4.43 12.38
CA TRP A 63 -5.32 3.88 11.26
C TRP A 63 -4.53 4.96 10.52
N LEU A 64 -5.14 6.10 10.19
CA LEU A 64 -4.43 7.20 9.54
C LEU A 64 -3.22 7.66 10.36
N PHE A 65 -3.36 7.80 11.67
CA PHE A 65 -2.23 8.14 12.55
C PHE A 65 -1.12 7.08 12.47
N PHE A 66 -1.49 5.79 12.57
CA PHE A 66 -0.53 4.69 12.48
C PHE A 66 0.19 4.63 11.13
N VAL A 67 -0.52 4.87 10.01
CA VAL A 67 0.10 4.97 8.68
C VAL A 67 1.08 6.11 8.61
N ASN A 68 0.68 7.30 9.01
CA ASN A 68 1.55 8.46 8.95
C ASN A 68 2.82 8.22 9.78
N LEU A 69 2.71 7.59 10.95
CA LEU A 69 3.86 7.22 11.78
C LEU A 69 4.79 6.22 11.08
N LEU A 70 4.24 5.14 10.51
CA LEU A 70 5.02 4.14 9.78
C LEU A 70 5.69 4.75 8.55
N THR A 71 4.96 5.50 7.74
CA THR A 71 5.47 6.17 6.54
C THR A 71 6.57 7.15 6.89
N PHE A 72 6.37 7.99 7.90
CA PHE A 72 7.38 8.94 8.36
C PHE A 72 8.64 8.20 8.86
N GLY A 73 8.47 7.16 9.68
CA GLY A 73 9.57 6.34 10.17
C GLY A 73 10.39 5.69 9.04
N THR A 74 9.73 5.17 8.01
CA THR A 74 10.40 4.58 6.85
C THR A 74 11.16 5.63 6.06
N VAL A 75 10.55 6.76 5.71
CA VAL A 75 11.23 7.80 4.90
C VAL A 75 12.38 8.46 5.67
N TYR A 76 12.22 8.66 6.98
CA TYR A 76 13.30 9.18 7.82
C TYR A 76 14.45 8.17 7.99
N GLY A 77 14.13 6.89 8.21
CA GLY A 77 15.13 5.83 8.33
C GLY A 77 15.95 5.63 7.06
N THR A 78 15.35 5.85 5.89
CA THR A 78 16.00 5.68 4.59
C THR A 78 16.87 6.88 4.17
N SER A 79 16.74 8.02 4.85
CA SER A 79 17.53 9.22 4.57
C SER A 79 18.75 9.39 5.48
N THR A 80 18.83 8.69 6.61
CA THR A 80 19.79 8.99 7.69
C THR A 80 20.93 7.98 7.88
N THR A 81 20.88 6.79 7.28
CA THR A 81 21.85 5.71 7.58
C THR A 81 22.69 5.28 6.36
N SER A 82 23.86 4.69 6.59
CA SER A 82 24.69 4.07 5.53
C SER A 82 24.23 2.65 5.15
N SER A 83 23.35 2.04 5.97
CA SER A 83 22.73 0.73 5.78
C SER A 83 21.36 0.79 5.06
N THR A 84 21.06 1.91 4.40
CA THR A 84 19.75 2.21 3.80
C THR A 84 19.29 1.20 2.78
N THR A 85 20.20 0.59 2.01
CA THR A 85 19.84 -0.39 0.97
C THR A 85 19.30 -1.68 1.58
N PHE A 86 19.88 -2.17 2.67
CA PHE A 86 19.43 -3.39 3.35
C PHE A 86 18.07 -3.17 4.04
N ILE A 87 17.93 -2.08 4.80
CA ILE A 87 16.67 -1.75 5.50
C ILE A 87 15.54 -1.58 4.48
N ASN A 88 15.80 -0.88 3.37
CA ASN A 88 14.85 -0.77 2.27
C ASN A 88 14.46 -2.14 1.71
N LEU A 89 15.43 -3.01 1.42
CA LEU A 89 15.14 -4.34 0.92
C LEU A 89 14.23 -5.14 1.87
N CYS A 90 14.52 -5.12 3.18
CA CYS A 90 13.68 -5.77 4.18
C CYS A 90 12.27 -5.19 4.22
N PHE A 91 12.13 -3.86 4.18
CA PHE A 91 10.83 -3.20 4.16
C PHE A 91 10.02 -3.63 2.94
N TRP A 92 10.59 -3.57 1.74
CA TRP A 92 9.90 -3.97 0.52
C TRP A 92 9.55 -5.46 0.51
N ALA A 93 10.41 -6.33 1.03
CA ALA A 93 10.11 -7.75 1.18
C ALA A 93 8.93 -8.00 2.12
N ILE A 94 8.84 -7.30 3.25
CA ILE A 94 7.69 -7.39 4.18
C ILE A 94 6.41 -6.92 3.47
N MET A 95 6.45 -5.77 2.78
CA MET A 95 5.31 -5.25 2.03
C MET A 95 4.85 -6.22 0.93
N PHE A 96 5.79 -6.90 0.26
CA PHE A 96 5.48 -7.92 -0.73
C PHE A 96 4.74 -9.12 -0.12
N VAL A 97 5.19 -9.61 1.04
CA VAL A 97 4.50 -10.69 1.76
C VAL A 97 3.10 -10.25 2.19
N LEU A 98 2.94 -9.03 2.72
CA LEU A 98 1.63 -8.48 3.08
C LEU A 98 0.70 -8.40 1.87
N ALA A 99 1.19 -7.92 0.72
CA ALA A 99 0.40 -7.84 -0.50
C ALA A 99 -0.06 -9.23 -1.00
N ILE A 100 0.78 -10.27 -0.86
CA ILE A 100 0.37 -11.67 -1.16
C ILE A 100 -0.75 -12.12 -0.21
N ILE A 101 -0.58 -11.88 1.09
CA ILE A 101 -1.58 -12.25 2.11
C ILE A 101 -2.92 -11.59 1.79
N GLU A 102 -2.91 -10.35 1.32
CA GLU A 102 -4.12 -9.61 0.95
C GLU A 102 -4.83 -10.15 -0.27
N LEU A 103 -4.09 -10.50 -1.32
CA LEU A 103 -4.67 -11.14 -2.50
C LEU A 103 -5.34 -12.47 -2.10
N ILE A 104 -4.71 -13.24 -1.21
CA ILE A 104 -5.29 -14.48 -0.67
C ILE A 104 -6.53 -14.16 0.17
N ALA A 105 -6.47 -13.16 1.04
CA ALA A 105 -7.55 -12.76 1.92
C ALA A 105 -8.78 -12.34 1.11
N ILE A 106 -8.63 -11.51 0.08
CA ILE A 106 -9.74 -11.05 -0.76
C ILE A 106 -10.31 -12.15 -1.65
N ARG A 107 -9.46 -13.04 -2.18
CA ARG A 107 -9.94 -14.24 -2.87
C ARG A 107 -10.79 -15.11 -1.94
N SER A 108 -10.35 -15.27 -0.69
CA SER A 108 -11.06 -16.03 0.33
C SER A 108 -12.38 -15.34 0.73
N LEU A 109 -12.35 -14.02 0.89
CA LEU A 109 -13.50 -13.17 1.22
C LEU A 109 -14.59 -13.27 0.15
N ARG A 110 -14.20 -13.19 -1.12
CA ARG A 110 -15.13 -13.33 -2.24
C ARG A 110 -15.81 -14.69 -2.23
N LYS A 111 -15.04 -15.78 -2.09
CA LYS A 111 -15.60 -17.14 -1.99
C LYS A 111 -16.55 -17.29 -0.81
N TYR A 112 -16.20 -16.68 0.32
CA TYR A 112 -17.04 -16.68 1.52
C TYR A 112 -18.37 -15.95 1.26
N ASN A 113 -18.33 -14.76 0.68
CA ASN A 113 -19.52 -13.97 0.36
C ASN A 113 -20.42 -14.65 -0.67
N ASP A 114 -19.85 -15.21 -1.74
CA ASP A 114 -20.59 -15.96 -2.76
C ASP A 114 -21.28 -17.20 -2.14
N LYS A 115 -20.60 -17.89 -1.21
CA LYS A 115 -21.16 -19.04 -0.49
C LYS A 115 -22.30 -18.64 0.46
N ILE A 116 -22.21 -17.50 1.14
CA ILE A 116 -23.30 -17.01 1.98
C ILE A 116 -24.50 -16.61 1.13
N TYR A 117 -24.26 -15.90 0.03
CA TYR A 117 -25.30 -15.43 -0.87
C TYR A 117 -26.11 -16.59 -1.48
N THR A 118 -25.46 -17.71 -1.78
CA THR A 118 -26.09 -18.90 -2.36
C THR A 118 -26.77 -19.82 -1.34
N ARG A 119 -26.54 -19.66 -0.03
CA ARG A 119 -27.16 -20.51 0.99
C ARG A 119 -28.63 -20.14 1.22
N ARG A 120 -29.49 -21.16 1.35
CA ARG A 120 -30.92 -21.02 1.69
C ARG A 120 -31.20 -20.19 2.95
N SER A 121 -30.26 -20.11 3.90
CA SER A 121 -30.40 -19.25 5.09
C SER A 121 -30.53 -17.76 4.75
N PHE A 122 -30.06 -17.33 3.58
CA PHE A 122 -30.20 -15.95 3.09
C PHE A 122 -31.63 -15.62 2.64
N ILE A 123 -32.46 -16.64 2.35
CA ILE A 123 -33.90 -16.46 2.06
C ILE A 123 -34.64 -15.90 3.28
N ASN A 124 -34.12 -16.10 4.50
CA ASN A 124 -34.70 -15.55 5.73
C ASN A 124 -33.95 -14.31 6.26
N ALA A 125 -32.90 -13.85 5.59
CA ALA A 125 -32.16 -12.65 6.00
C ALA A 125 -33.00 -11.39 5.80
N THR A 126 -32.80 -10.40 6.67
CA THR A 126 -33.48 -9.10 6.55
C THR A 126 -33.06 -8.36 5.28
N LEU A 127 -33.90 -7.47 4.76
CA LEU A 127 -33.58 -6.67 3.57
C LEU A 127 -32.25 -5.91 3.72
N SER A 128 -31.99 -5.40 4.93
CA SER A 128 -30.73 -4.70 5.27
C SER A 128 -29.50 -5.60 5.17
N GLU A 129 -29.54 -6.81 5.71
CA GLU A 129 -28.43 -7.78 5.63
C GLU A 129 -28.15 -8.18 4.18
N ARG A 130 -29.21 -8.30 3.36
CA ARG A 130 -29.04 -8.63 1.95
C ARG A 130 -28.37 -7.52 1.17
N TYR A 131 -28.79 -6.28 1.43
CA TYR A 131 -28.20 -5.09 0.84
C TYR A 131 -26.71 -4.97 1.21
N GLN A 132 -26.38 -5.10 2.49
CA GLN A 132 -24.98 -5.03 2.97
C GLN A 132 -24.10 -6.12 2.32
N LEU A 133 -24.59 -7.35 2.21
CA LEU A 133 -23.83 -8.42 1.56
C LEU A 133 -23.63 -8.15 0.05
N ALA A 134 -24.69 -7.72 -0.65
CA ALA A 134 -24.60 -7.37 -2.07
C ALA A 134 -23.61 -6.22 -2.30
N GLU A 135 -23.62 -5.22 -1.42
CA GLU A 135 -22.68 -4.10 -1.44
C GLU A 135 -21.25 -4.55 -1.19
N ASN A 136 -21.02 -5.42 -0.21
CA ASN A 136 -19.70 -5.99 0.06
C ASN A 136 -19.16 -6.80 -1.13
N ILE A 137 -20.01 -7.57 -1.82
CA ILE A 137 -19.62 -8.30 -3.04
C ILE A 137 -19.25 -7.32 -4.16
N ARG A 138 -20.07 -6.29 -4.38
CA ARG A 138 -19.84 -5.27 -5.41
C ARG A 138 -18.53 -4.53 -5.18
N THR A 139 -18.35 -4.00 -3.98
CA THR A 139 -17.14 -3.25 -3.60
C THR A 139 -15.88 -4.13 -3.63
N THR A 140 -15.97 -5.40 -3.20
CA THR A 140 -14.85 -6.35 -3.33
C THR A 140 -14.46 -6.56 -4.79
N LYS A 141 -15.43 -6.66 -5.72
CA LYS A 141 -15.13 -6.80 -7.15
C LYS A 141 -14.43 -5.57 -7.73
N GLN A 142 -14.85 -4.38 -7.32
CA GLN A 142 -14.20 -3.11 -7.71
C GLN A 142 -12.79 -2.98 -7.14
N LEU A 143 -12.55 -3.53 -5.94
CA LEU A 143 -11.24 -3.45 -5.28
C LEU A 143 -10.19 -4.40 -5.89
N ILE A 144 -10.60 -5.51 -6.53
CA ILE A 144 -9.67 -6.47 -7.15
C ILE A 144 -8.70 -5.82 -8.15
N PRO A 145 -9.12 -5.05 -9.17
CA PRO A 145 -8.19 -4.43 -10.11
C PRO A 145 -7.23 -3.45 -9.41
N ILE A 146 -7.73 -2.68 -8.44
CA ILE A 146 -6.91 -1.75 -7.64
C ILE A 146 -5.81 -2.52 -6.91
N LEU A 147 -6.15 -3.64 -6.27
CA LEU A 147 -5.18 -4.45 -5.53
C LEU A 147 -4.23 -5.22 -6.43
N ALA A 148 -4.67 -5.63 -7.62
CA ALA A 148 -3.79 -6.25 -8.60
C ALA A 148 -2.71 -5.27 -9.06
N ILE A 149 -3.08 -4.02 -9.35
CA ILE A 149 -2.13 -2.97 -9.73
C ILE A 149 -1.24 -2.59 -8.55
N HIS A 150 -1.80 -2.50 -7.34
CA HIS A 150 -1.04 -2.25 -6.11
C HIS A 150 0.00 -3.36 -5.84
N PHE A 151 -0.40 -4.63 -5.95
CA PHE A 151 0.51 -5.77 -5.84
C PHE A 151 1.62 -5.71 -6.90
N PHE A 152 1.27 -5.38 -8.15
CA PHE A 152 2.25 -5.21 -9.22
C PHE A 152 3.29 -4.12 -8.87
N ASN A 153 2.85 -2.99 -8.33
CA ASN A 153 3.74 -1.91 -7.89
C ASN A 153 4.67 -2.34 -6.75
N ILE A 154 4.15 -3.10 -5.77
CA ILE A 154 4.96 -3.64 -4.68
C ILE A 154 5.97 -4.67 -5.20
N ALA A 155 5.54 -5.59 -6.08
CA ALA A 155 6.40 -6.60 -6.68
C ALA A 155 7.54 -5.95 -7.47
N LEU A 156 7.22 -4.95 -8.29
CA LEU A 156 8.20 -4.20 -9.08
C LEU A 156 9.16 -3.41 -8.18
N GLY A 157 8.66 -2.72 -7.14
CA GLY A 157 9.51 -2.01 -6.18
C GLY A 157 10.44 -2.95 -5.41
N THR A 158 9.95 -4.12 -5.02
CA THR A 158 10.76 -5.16 -4.37
C THR A 158 11.86 -5.66 -5.31
N PHE A 159 11.52 -5.90 -6.58
CA PHE A 159 12.49 -6.31 -7.60
C PHE A 159 13.58 -5.25 -7.82
N VAL A 160 13.22 -3.97 -7.91
CA VAL A 160 14.18 -2.86 -8.05
C VAL A 160 15.10 -2.76 -6.84
N ASN A 161 14.56 -2.85 -5.62
CA ASN A 161 15.40 -2.82 -4.42
C ASN A 161 16.33 -4.04 -4.32
N TRP A 162 15.88 -5.20 -4.81
CA TRP A 162 16.70 -6.40 -4.91
C TRP A 162 17.86 -6.21 -5.91
N THR A 163 17.61 -5.66 -7.11
CA THR A 163 18.69 -5.42 -8.09
C THR A 163 19.69 -4.39 -7.61
N ILE A 164 19.25 -3.37 -6.86
CA ILE A 164 20.11 -2.38 -6.19
C ILE A 164 21.02 -3.05 -5.17
N TYR A 165 20.44 -3.84 -4.28
CA TYR A 165 21.17 -4.46 -3.17
C TYR A 165 22.24 -5.43 -3.67
N TYR A 166 21.91 -6.26 -4.66
CA TYR A 166 22.84 -7.24 -5.24
C TYR A 166 23.73 -6.69 -6.36
N GLN A 167 23.64 -5.39 -6.68
CA GLN A 167 24.41 -4.76 -7.75
C GLN A 167 24.31 -5.52 -9.08
N ALA A 168 23.08 -5.91 -9.46
CA ALA A 168 22.84 -6.79 -10.61
C ALA A 168 23.35 -6.22 -11.96
N PHE A 169 23.52 -4.89 -12.05
CA PHE A 169 24.07 -4.19 -13.21
C PHE A 169 25.57 -3.87 -13.09
N GLY A 170 26.27 -4.57 -12.19
CA GLY A 170 27.67 -4.33 -11.85
C GLY A 170 27.84 -3.28 -10.75
N PRO A 171 29.10 -2.99 -10.35
CA PRO A 171 29.40 -1.96 -9.38
C PRO A 171 28.78 -0.62 -9.80
N ILE A 172 28.26 0.15 -8.82
CA ILE A 172 27.59 1.44 -9.07
C ILE A 172 28.48 2.39 -9.88
N THR A 173 29.80 2.29 -9.73
CA THR A 173 30.79 3.09 -10.44
C THR A 173 30.82 2.85 -11.95
N THR A 174 30.59 1.61 -12.39
CA THR A 174 30.62 1.24 -13.82
C THR A 174 29.23 1.15 -14.43
N GLY A 175 28.20 0.87 -13.60
CA GLY A 175 26.82 0.68 -14.03
C GLY A 175 25.90 1.89 -13.88
N MET A 176 26.43 3.08 -13.53
CA MET A 176 25.62 4.24 -13.13
C MET A 176 24.53 4.63 -14.16
N PHE A 177 24.86 4.63 -15.45
CA PHE A 177 23.90 4.96 -16.50
C PHE A 177 22.76 3.94 -16.60
N ALA A 178 23.09 2.64 -16.66
CA ALA A 178 22.10 1.56 -16.73
C ALA A 178 21.18 1.59 -15.49
N TYR A 179 21.76 1.86 -14.32
CA TYR A 179 21.03 2.01 -13.08
C TYR A 179 20.06 3.20 -13.09
N GLN A 180 20.52 4.38 -13.50
CA GLN A 180 19.68 5.58 -13.60
C GLN A 180 18.54 5.38 -14.59
N LEU A 181 18.83 4.82 -15.77
CA LEU A 181 17.82 4.53 -16.79
C LEU A 181 16.78 3.53 -16.27
N PHE A 182 17.22 2.44 -15.62
CA PHE A 182 16.32 1.45 -15.04
C PHE A 182 15.41 2.07 -13.97
N ASN A 183 15.96 2.90 -13.08
CA ASN A 183 15.17 3.61 -12.08
C ASN A 183 14.17 4.59 -12.70
N GLN A 184 14.54 5.31 -13.75
CA GLN A 184 13.63 6.23 -14.45
C GLN A 184 12.45 5.47 -15.09
N ILE A 185 12.73 4.35 -15.76
CA ILE A 185 11.70 3.48 -16.33
C ILE A 185 10.77 2.95 -15.24
N TYR A 186 11.34 2.48 -14.13
CA TYR A 186 10.58 2.03 -12.96
C TYR A 186 9.65 3.12 -12.42
N MET A 187 10.16 4.34 -12.22
CA MET A 187 9.38 5.46 -11.70
C MET A 187 8.25 5.85 -12.65
N LEU A 188 8.49 5.81 -13.97
CA LEU A 188 7.48 6.04 -14.99
C LEU A 188 6.37 4.97 -14.93
N ILE A 189 6.75 3.69 -14.85
CA ILE A 189 5.79 2.59 -14.73
C ILE A 189 4.94 2.76 -13.47
N ILE A 190 5.55 3.05 -12.32
CA ILE A 190 4.80 3.30 -11.08
C ILE A 190 3.88 4.50 -11.21
N ALA A 191 4.34 5.62 -11.76
CA ALA A 191 3.50 6.80 -11.93
C ALA A 191 2.28 6.48 -12.80
N PHE A 192 2.49 5.78 -13.91
CA PHE A 192 1.41 5.36 -14.81
C PHE A 192 0.43 4.39 -14.15
N THR A 193 0.90 3.34 -13.48
CA THR A 193 0.02 2.39 -12.79
C THR A 193 -0.72 3.04 -11.62
N SER A 194 -0.11 4.02 -10.96
CA SER A 194 -0.75 4.80 -9.90
C SER A 194 -1.91 5.63 -10.44
N PHE A 195 -1.70 6.29 -11.58
CA PHE A 195 -2.77 6.97 -12.30
C PHE A 195 -3.90 6.00 -12.70
N LEU A 196 -3.56 4.78 -13.13
CA LEU A 196 -4.58 3.77 -13.43
C LEU A 196 -5.40 3.36 -12.19
N ILE A 197 -4.77 3.28 -11.01
CA ILE A 197 -5.52 3.03 -9.76
C ILE A 197 -6.54 4.14 -9.53
N GLU A 198 -6.13 5.40 -9.64
CA GLU A 198 -7.03 6.55 -9.48
C GLU A 198 -8.16 6.54 -10.50
N LEU A 199 -7.85 6.27 -11.77
CA LEU A 199 -8.84 6.13 -12.84
C LEU A 199 -9.85 5.01 -12.54
N THR A 200 -9.39 3.85 -12.04
CA THR A 200 -10.27 2.73 -11.66
C THR A 200 -11.12 3.00 -10.41
N MET A 201 -10.78 4.00 -9.60
CA MET A 201 -11.64 4.42 -8.48
C MET A 201 -12.76 5.36 -8.93
N ILE A 202 -12.56 6.08 -10.05
CA ILE A 202 -13.54 7.04 -10.61
C ILE A 202 -14.56 6.34 -11.51
N LEU A 203 -14.12 5.33 -12.28
CA LEU A 203 -14.94 4.54 -13.21
C LEU A 203 -15.71 3.40 -12.51
#